data_AF-G0WD73-F1
#
_entry.id   AF-G0WD73-F1
#
_cell.length_a   1.000
_cell.length_b   1.000
_cell.length_c   1.000
_cell.angle_alpha   90.00
_cell.angle_beta   90.00
_cell.angle_gamma   90.00
#
_symmetry.space_group_name_H-M   'P 1'
#
loop_
_entity.id
_entity.type
_entity.pdbx_description
1 polymer ?
#
loop_
_entity_poly.entity_id
_entity_poly.type
_entity_poly.pdbx_seq_one_letter_code
_entity_poly.pdbx_strand_id
1 'polypeptide(L)'
;MGLFSKKKADPQPARKDLIPCDKMILSPPESYGKPTPFPKITKEQNVLYRQVLKHFQDENLKLPLNTNDLNNNSTADSTTSSSIGLKPLGPWEKFWLSRECILRYLRATKWNPTHAIKNLTETLVWRREIGLTYDSNDPNQLTPDKIAVENETGKEFLLGFDNAKRPLFYMKNGRQNTEPSFRQVQQLIFMMEAAVSLTPQGVEKITVLVDFKAYKEPGIITDKAPPISIARACLNVMQNHYPERLAKCVLINIPWFAWAFLKLMYPFLDPATKEKAIFDEPFENHIEPSQLEAMYNGRLDFKYNHDVYWPDMNEKLTNKRNAEFKRFEKFGGLIGLSEFDFKGDHEELLYPVEMDLCT
;
A
#
# COMPACT_ATOMS: atom_id res chain seq x y z
N MET A 1 -6.08 3.83 -34.86
CA MET A 1 -5.04 2.78 -34.80
C MET A 1 -5.33 1.93 -33.58
N GLY A 2 -5.66 0.66 -33.76
CA GLY A 2 -6.22 -0.17 -32.68
C GLY A 2 -5.27 -0.31 -31.51
N LEU A 3 -5.81 -0.32 -30.29
CA LEU A 3 -5.13 -0.64 -29.01
C LEU A 3 -4.44 -2.02 -28.98
N PHE A 4 -4.30 -2.70 -30.12
CA PHE A 4 -4.12 -4.15 -30.24
C PHE A 4 -3.15 -4.55 -31.37
N SER A 5 -2.02 -3.86 -31.52
CA SER A 5 -0.92 -4.34 -32.37
C SER A 5 0.31 -4.68 -31.53
N LYS A 6 0.67 -5.97 -31.49
CA LYS A 6 1.86 -6.48 -30.79
C LYS A 6 3.11 -6.22 -31.63
N LYS A 7 4.06 -5.45 -31.10
CA LYS A 7 5.47 -5.50 -31.55
C LYS A 7 6.17 -6.57 -30.71
N LYS A 8 6.76 -7.59 -31.34
CA LYS A 8 7.75 -8.46 -30.67
C LYS A 8 8.99 -7.61 -30.40
N ALA A 9 9.40 -7.50 -29.14
CA ALA A 9 10.68 -6.89 -28.79
C ALA A 9 11.81 -7.88 -29.08
N ASP A 10 12.85 -7.40 -29.76
CA ASP A 10 14.09 -8.17 -29.96
C ASP A 10 14.80 -8.37 -28.61
N PRO A 11 15.47 -9.51 -28.38
CA PRO A 11 16.27 -9.73 -27.17
C PRO A 11 17.42 -8.72 -27.12
N GLN A 12 17.38 -7.80 -26.14
CA GLN A 12 18.43 -6.83 -25.92
C GLN A 12 19.66 -7.45 -25.24
N PRO A 13 20.88 -6.96 -25.54
CA PRO A 13 22.11 -7.47 -24.96
C PRO A 13 22.15 -7.24 -23.44
N ALA A 14 22.66 -8.23 -22.69
CA ALA A 14 22.85 -8.14 -21.25
C ALA A 14 23.72 -6.93 -20.87
N ARG A 15 23.25 -6.12 -19.91
CA ARG A 15 24.02 -5.00 -19.37
C ARG A 15 25.27 -5.52 -18.66
N LYS A 16 26.44 -4.89 -18.90
CA LYS A 16 27.74 -5.33 -18.38
C LYS A 16 28.05 -4.80 -16.97
N ASP A 17 27.23 -3.89 -16.46
CA ASP A 17 27.43 -3.13 -15.22
C ASP A 17 26.34 -3.45 -14.16
N LEU A 18 26.10 -4.74 -13.96
CA LEU A 18 25.13 -5.24 -12.98
C LEU A 18 25.53 -4.91 -11.54
N ILE A 19 24.53 -4.62 -10.71
CA ILE A 19 24.61 -4.31 -9.29
C ILE A 19 24.08 -5.52 -8.52
N PRO A 20 24.92 -6.30 -7.84
CA PRO A 20 24.47 -7.43 -7.02
C PRO A 20 23.44 -6.97 -5.97
N CYS A 21 22.31 -7.68 -5.86
CA CYS A 21 21.25 -7.32 -4.93
C CYS A 21 20.48 -8.57 -4.47
N ASP A 22 20.26 -8.72 -3.17
CA ASP A 22 19.47 -9.82 -2.58
C ASP A 22 18.61 -9.35 -1.40
N LYS A 23 18.62 -8.03 -1.14
CA LYS A 23 18.02 -7.36 0.01
C LYS A 23 17.20 -6.15 -0.42
N MET A 24 16.26 -5.74 0.44
CA MET A 24 15.41 -4.58 0.15
C MET A 24 16.22 -3.28 0.15
N ILE A 25 16.00 -2.42 -0.84
CA ILE A 25 16.52 -1.05 -0.87
C ILE A 25 15.58 -0.16 -0.03
N LEU A 26 16.11 0.43 1.05
CA LEU A 26 15.29 1.15 2.04
C LEU A 26 14.99 2.61 1.66
N SER A 27 15.78 3.21 0.78
CA SER A 27 15.66 4.65 0.47
C SER A 27 15.91 4.91 -1.02
N PRO A 28 15.23 5.89 -1.62
CA PRO A 28 15.50 6.29 -2.99
C PRO A 28 16.92 6.86 -3.12
N PRO A 29 17.49 6.84 -4.33
CA PRO A 29 18.76 7.51 -4.61
C PRO A 29 18.75 8.98 -4.16
N GLU A 30 19.86 9.43 -3.55
CA GLU A 30 20.01 10.84 -3.14
C GLU A 30 19.89 11.81 -4.33
N SER A 31 20.26 11.35 -5.54
CA SER A 31 20.12 12.08 -6.80
C SER A 31 18.67 12.46 -7.14
N TYR A 32 17.67 11.81 -6.55
CA TYR A 32 16.25 12.16 -6.73
C TYR A 32 15.84 13.44 -5.99
N GLY A 33 16.77 14.03 -5.24
CA GLY A 33 16.58 15.32 -4.58
C GLY A 33 15.72 15.25 -3.33
N LYS A 34 15.57 16.41 -2.68
CA LYS A 34 14.91 16.53 -1.38
C LYS A 34 13.41 16.22 -1.46
N PRO A 35 12.80 15.76 -0.35
CA PRO A 35 11.35 15.66 -0.20
C PRO A 35 10.64 16.94 -0.62
N THR A 36 9.54 16.79 -1.35
CA THR A 36 8.71 17.92 -1.75
C THR A 36 7.52 18.00 -0.80
N PRO A 37 7.21 19.18 -0.25
CA PRO A 37 5.98 19.41 0.51
C PRO A 37 4.73 18.95 -0.25
N PHE A 38 3.71 18.53 0.50
CA PHE A 38 2.42 18.20 -0.09
C PHE A 38 1.76 19.44 -0.73
N PRO A 39 1.01 19.27 -1.83
CA PRO A 39 0.28 20.37 -2.45
C PRO A 39 -0.67 21.05 -1.45
N LYS A 40 -0.75 22.37 -1.55
CA LYS A 40 -1.73 23.18 -0.81
C LYS A 40 -3.14 22.81 -1.24
N ILE A 41 -4.09 22.99 -0.33
CA ILE A 41 -5.52 22.77 -0.57
C ILE A 41 -6.27 24.10 -0.55
N THR A 42 -7.45 24.17 -1.17
CA THR A 42 -8.26 25.39 -1.13
C THR A 42 -8.83 25.65 0.27
N LYS A 43 -9.34 26.87 0.52
CA LYS A 43 -9.97 27.22 1.80
C LYS A 43 -11.16 26.33 2.12
N GLU A 44 -11.97 26.05 1.10
CA GLU A 44 -13.14 25.18 1.19
C GLU A 44 -12.71 23.75 1.54
N GLN A 45 -11.66 23.25 0.88
CA GLN A 45 -11.07 21.95 1.18
C GLN A 45 -10.52 21.87 2.61
N ASN A 46 -9.90 22.94 3.12
CA ASN A 46 -9.40 22.99 4.49
C ASN A 46 -10.55 22.92 5.51
N VAL A 47 -11.69 23.59 5.26
CA VAL A 47 -12.89 23.47 6.12
C VAL A 47 -13.36 22.01 6.21
N LEU A 48 -13.40 21.30 5.08
CA LEU A 48 -13.82 19.90 5.02
C LEU A 48 -12.82 18.97 5.72
N TYR A 49 -11.51 19.22 5.54
CA TYR A 49 -10.46 18.56 6.31
C TYR A 49 -10.63 18.74 7.82
N ARG A 50 -10.87 19.98 8.28
CA ARG A 50 -11.08 20.30 9.70
C ARG A 50 -12.30 19.58 10.27
N GLN A 51 -13.37 19.42 9.49
CA GLN A 51 -14.55 18.67 9.91
C GLN A 51 -14.22 17.19 10.17
N VAL A 52 -13.49 16.54 9.25
CA VAL A 52 -13.10 15.12 9.42
C VAL A 52 -12.10 14.97 10.57
N LEU A 53 -11.11 15.86 10.66
CA LEU A 53 -10.13 15.88 11.73
C LEU A 53 -10.81 15.98 13.11
N LYS A 54 -11.73 16.92 13.28
CA LYS A 54 -12.45 17.13 14.54
C LYS A 54 -13.27 15.90 14.96
N HIS A 55 -13.86 15.18 14.00
CA HIS A 55 -14.59 13.94 14.29
C HIS A 55 -13.68 12.90 14.95
N PHE A 56 -12.49 12.68 14.40
CA PHE A 56 -11.55 11.69 14.94
C PHE A 56 -10.80 12.16 16.19
N GLN A 57 -10.72 13.47 16.43
CA GLN A 57 -10.18 14.05 17.67
C GLN A 57 -11.16 14.06 18.84
N ASP A 58 -12.42 13.66 18.66
CA ASP A 58 -13.37 13.52 19.77
C ASP A 58 -12.90 12.41 20.73
N GLU A 59 -12.57 12.78 21.96
CA GLU A 59 -12.12 11.86 23.01
C GLU A 59 -13.20 10.82 23.38
N ASN A 60 -14.47 11.10 23.07
CA ASN A 60 -15.58 10.18 23.30
C ASN A 60 -15.77 9.18 22.15
N LEU A 61 -15.04 9.33 21.02
CA LEU A 61 -15.14 8.42 19.89
C LEU A 61 -14.68 7.01 20.32
N LYS A 62 -15.59 6.05 20.21
CA LYS A 62 -15.31 4.63 20.39
C LYS A 62 -15.77 3.87 19.16
N LEU A 63 -14.91 3.00 18.67
CA LEU A 63 -15.18 2.17 17.50
C LEU A 63 -15.29 0.68 17.91
N PRO A 64 -16.05 -0.14 17.18
CA PRO A 64 -16.10 -1.57 17.40
C PRO A 64 -14.77 -2.27 17.06
N LEU A 65 -14.66 -3.55 17.41
CA LEU A 65 -13.46 -4.37 17.13
C LEU A 65 -13.48 -5.03 15.76
N ASN A 66 -14.66 -5.27 15.18
CA ASN A 66 -14.82 -5.96 13.91
C ASN A 66 -15.97 -5.35 13.09
N THR A 67 -15.99 -5.67 11.79
CA THR A 67 -16.94 -5.10 10.83
C THR A 67 -18.39 -5.56 11.05
N ASN A 68 -18.62 -6.75 11.62
CA ASN A 68 -19.97 -7.22 11.94
C ASN A 68 -20.64 -6.32 12.98
N ASP A 69 -19.91 -5.92 14.02
CA ASP A 69 -20.38 -5.01 15.06
C ASP A 69 -20.68 -3.61 14.53
N LEU A 70 -19.91 -3.15 13.53
CA LEU A 70 -20.15 -1.86 12.88
C LEU A 70 -21.48 -1.84 12.11
N ASN A 71 -21.81 -2.93 11.42
CA ASN A 71 -23.06 -3.04 10.67
C ASN A 71 -24.28 -3.13 11.60
N ASN A 72 -24.16 -3.81 12.74
CA ASN A 72 -25.24 -3.96 13.72
C ASN A 72 -25.55 -2.67 14.51
N ASN A 73 -24.57 -1.77 14.69
CA ASN A 73 -24.81 -0.47 15.32
C ASN A 73 -25.70 0.47 14.47
N SER A 74 -25.90 0.18 13.18
CA SER A 74 -26.74 0.98 12.29
C SER A 74 -28.24 0.65 12.43
N THR A 75 -28.59 -0.44 13.12
CA THR A 75 -29.95 -1.01 13.19
C THR A 75 -30.47 -1.27 14.60
N ALA A 76 -29.69 -1.01 15.66
CA ALA A 76 -30.06 -1.35 17.02
C ALA A 76 -30.80 -0.22 17.76
N ASP A 77 -32.07 -0.47 18.08
CA ASP A 77 -32.76 0.19 19.20
C ASP A 77 -32.01 -0.09 20.52
N SER A 78 -31.97 0.93 21.38
CA SER A 78 -31.16 1.10 22.60
C SER A 78 -31.25 0.04 23.72
N THR A 79 -31.76 -1.17 23.48
CA THR A 79 -32.12 -2.13 24.55
C THR A 79 -31.32 -3.45 24.58
N THR A 80 -30.37 -3.69 23.66
CA THR A 80 -29.50 -4.89 23.67
C THR A 80 -27.99 -4.59 23.79
N SER A 81 -27.62 -3.39 24.23
CA SER A 81 -26.26 -2.81 24.16
C SER A 81 -25.18 -3.42 25.07
N SER A 82 -25.37 -4.62 25.65
CA SER A 82 -24.49 -5.17 26.68
C SER A 82 -23.34 -6.06 26.17
N SER A 83 -23.08 -6.18 24.87
CA SER A 83 -21.93 -6.98 24.39
C SER A 83 -21.19 -6.49 23.14
N ILE A 84 -21.32 -5.22 22.73
CA ILE A 84 -20.47 -4.68 21.65
C ILE A 84 -19.21 -4.08 22.29
N GLY A 85 -18.06 -4.71 22.03
CA GLY A 85 -16.75 -4.27 22.54
C GLY A 85 -16.28 -2.97 21.89
N LEU A 86 -16.86 -1.84 22.27
CA LEU A 86 -16.42 -0.53 21.81
C LEU A 86 -15.11 -0.13 22.50
N LYS A 87 -14.09 0.26 21.71
CA LYS A 87 -12.80 0.74 22.21
C LYS A 87 -12.45 2.13 21.68
N PRO A 88 -11.85 3.01 22.51
CA PRO A 88 -11.26 4.25 22.02
C PRO A 88 -10.13 3.96 21.03
N LEU A 89 -9.67 5.00 20.32
CA LEU A 89 -8.54 4.88 19.40
C LEU A 89 -7.22 4.68 20.17
N GLY A 90 -6.50 3.61 19.84
CA GLY A 90 -5.17 3.32 20.38
C GLY A 90 -4.08 4.20 19.75
N PRO A 91 -2.87 4.28 20.35
CA PRO A 91 -1.79 5.12 19.84
C PRO A 91 -1.42 4.88 18.37
N TRP A 92 -1.35 3.62 17.95
CA TRP A 92 -1.06 3.25 16.56
C TRP A 92 -2.17 3.64 15.58
N GLU A 93 -3.43 3.66 16.02
CA GLU A 93 -4.55 4.14 15.20
C GLU A 93 -4.48 5.66 15.04
N LYS A 94 -4.10 6.37 16.11
CA LYS A 94 -3.85 7.82 16.04
C LYS A 94 -2.69 8.15 15.10
N PHE A 95 -1.61 7.36 15.16
CA PHE A 95 -0.47 7.47 14.24
C PHE A 95 -0.88 7.24 12.78
N TRP A 96 -1.74 6.25 12.52
CA TRP A 96 -2.25 5.98 11.17
C TRP A 96 -3.16 7.09 10.62
N LEU A 97 -3.92 7.77 11.49
CA LEU A 97 -4.78 8.91 11.17
C LEU A 97 -3.97 10.22 11.00
N SER A 98 -2.96 10.18 10.12
CA SER A 98 -2.18 11.34 9.72
C SER A 98 -3.01 12.35 8.91
N ARG A 99 -2.48 13.58 8.77
CA ARG A 99 -3.04 14.60 7.87
C ARG A 99 -3.27 14.03 6.47
N GLU A 100 -2.24 13.40 5.91
CA GLU A 100 -2.25 12.87 4.56
C GLU A 100 -3.20 11.68 4.43
N CYS A 101 -3.36 10.87 5.49
CA CYS A 101 -4.39 9.84 5.53
C CYS A 101 -5.78 10.42 5.35
N ILE A 102 -6.14 11.42 6.17
CA ILE A 102 -7.44 12.09 6.08
C ILE A 102 -7.64 12.70 4.67
N LEU A 103 -6.61 13.35 4.12
CA LEU A 103 -6.66 13.94 2.79
C LEU A 103 -6.84 12.89 1.67
N ARG A 104 -6.23 11.69 1.78
CA ARG A 104 -6.46 10.60 0.83
C ARG A 104 -7.93 10.20 0.78
N TYR A 105 -8.55 10.02 1.95
CA TYR A 105 -9.95 9.65 2.05
C TYR A 105 -10.87 10.76 1.52
N LEU A 106 -10.57 12.03 1.83
CA LEU A 106 -11.30 13.16 1.26
C LEU A 106 -11.20 13.21 -0.27
N ARG A 107 -10.01 13.02 -0.86
CA ARG A 107 -9.86 12.98 -2.32
C ARG A 107 -10.68 11.84 -2.93
N ALA A 108 -10.62 10.65 -2.34
CA ALA A 108 -11.36 9.48 -2.81
C ALA A 108 -12.88 9.65 -2.73
N THR A 109 -13.39 10.38 -1.74
CA THR A 109 -14.82 10.67 -1.60
C THR A 109 -15.25 11.97 -2.28
N LYS A 110 -14.43 12.52 -3.17
CA LYS A 110 -14.69 13.79 -3.89
C LYS A 110 -15.01 14.94 -2.93
N TRP A 111 -14.25 15.01 -1.84
CA TRP A 111 -14.37 15.99 -0.76
C TRP A 111 -15.72 15.94 -0.03
N ASN A 112 -16.38 14.79 0.04
CA ASN A 112 -17.53 14.59 0.92
C ASN A 112 -17.05 14.16 2.32
N PRO A 113 -17.20 15.00 3.37
CA PRO A 113 -16.66 14.72 4.70
C PRO A 113 -17.42 13.59 5.40
N THR A 114 -18.73 13.48 5.20
CA THR A 114 -19.55 12.39 5.77
C THR A 114 -19.10 11.03 5.23
N HIS A 115 -18.87 10.92 3.92
CA HIS A 115 -18.35 9.70 3.31
C HIS A 115 -16.90 9.43 3.72
N ALA A 116 -16.06 10.47 3.84
CA ALA A 116 -14.68 10.30 4.28
C ALA A 116 -14.62 9.74 5.71
N ILE A 117 -15.45 10.27 6.62
CA ILE A 117 -15.59 9.77 8.00
C ILE A 117 -16.02 8.30 7.98
N LYS A 118 -17.09 7.97 7.24
CA LYS A 118 -17.58 6.58 7.12
C LYS A 118 -16.47 5.63 6.66
N ASN A 119 -15.79 5.95 5.55
CA ASN A 119 -14.78 5.08 4.97
C ASN A 119 -13.52 4.95 5.86
N LEU A 120 -13.12 6.02 6.55
CA LEU A 120 -12.04 5.98 7.54
C LEU A 120 -12.41 5.08 8.72
N THR A 121 -13.62 5.23 9.27
CA THR A 121 -14.14 4.40 10.36
C THR A 121 -14.20 2.92 9.96
N GLU A 122 -14.76 2.61 8.79
CA GLU A 122 -14.78 1.25 8.25
C GLU A 122 -13.38 0.67 8.09
N THR A 123 -12.41 1.49 7.66
CA THR A 123 -11.02 1.04 7.54
C THR A 123 -10.37 0.80 8.89
N LEU A 124 -10.54 1.68 9.88
CA LEU A 124 -9.99 1.47 11.23
C LEU A 124 -10.51 0.16 11.84
N VAL A 125 -11.81 -0.09 11.70
CA VAL A 125 -12.43 -1.32 12.20
C VAL A 125 -11.92 -2.55 11.43
N TRP A 126 -11.81 -2.48 10.11
CA TRP A 126 -11.21 -3.54 9.29
C TRP A 126 -9.73 -3.80 9.67
N ARG A 127 -8.96 -2.74 9.96
CA ARG A 127 -7.56 -2.88 10.41
C ARG A 127 -7.46 -3.62 11.75
N ARG A 128 -8.39 -3.41 12.67
CA ARG A 128 -8.48 -4.19 13.92
C ARG A 128 -8.77 -5.65 13.63
N GLU A 129 -9.76 -5.91 12.79
CA GLU A 129 -10.20 -7.27 12.44
C GLU A 129 -9.09 -8.10 11.77
N ILE A 130 -8.34 -7.49 10.86
CA ILE A 130 -7.30 -8.16 10.08
C ILE A 130 -5.95 -8.23 10.80
N GLY A 131 -5.79 -7.53 11.93
CA GLY A 131 -4.57 -7.56 12.76
C GLY A 131 -3.48 -6.56 12.34
N LEU A 132 -3.86 -5.36 11.87
CA LEU A 132 -2.95 -4.27 11.46
C LEU A 132 -2.85 -3.15 12.51
N THR A 133 -3.06 -3.49 13.78
CA THR A 133 -3.02 -2.56 14.91
C THR A 133 -1.60 -2.22 15.34
N TYR A 134 -0.64 -3.12 15.12
CA TYR A 134 0.74 -3.05 15.62
C TYR A 134 0.86 -2.94 17.16
N ASP A 135 -0.23 -3.09 17.90
CA ASP A 135 -0.23 -3.16 19.36
C ASP A 135 0.29 -4.54 19.79
N SER A 136 1.41 -4.59 20.52
CA SER A 136 2.03 -5.84 20.96
C SER A 136 1.11 -6.75 21.78
N ASN A 137 0.00 -6.21 22.31
CA ASN A 137 -0.99 -6.97 23.07
C ASN A 137 -2.12 -7.55 22.19
N ASP A 138 -2.15 -7.24 20.89
CA ASP A 138 -3.13 -7.79 19.96
C ASP A 138 -2.75 -9.23 19.56
N PRO A 139 -3.51 -10.26 19.97
CA PRO A 139 -3.19 -11.65 19.64
C PRO A 139 -3.42 -11.98 18.16
N ASN A 140 -4.16 -11.15 17.42
CA ASN A 140 -4.57 -11.39 16.05
C ASN A 140 -3.65 -10.76 15.00
N GLN A 141 -2.51 -10.18 15.41
CA GLN A 141 -1.61 -9.48 14.50
C GLN A 141 -1.28 -10.28 13.24
N LEU A 142 -1.30 -9.60 12.10
CA LEU A 142 -0.81 -10.12 10.83
C LEU A 142 0.72 -10.05 10.82
N THR A 143 1.37 -11.14 11.24
CA THR A 143 2.82 -11.19 11.41
C THR A 143 3.54 -11.67 10.15
N PRO A 144 4.84 -11.32 9.97
CA PRO A 144 5.66 -11.86 8.89
C PRO A 144 5.67 -13.39 8.86
N ASP A 145 5.71 -14.06 10.02
CA ASP A 145 5.78 -15.52 10.12
C ASP A 145 4.49 -16.20 9.61
N LYS A 146 3.32 -15.59 9.87
CA LYS A 146 2.03 -16.12 9.37
C LYS A 146 1.97 -16.14 7.84
N ILE A 147 2.71 -15.23 7.20
CA ILE A 147 2.62 -14.94 5.78
C ILE A 147 3.86 -15.42 5.00
N ALA A 148 4.98 -15.71 5.67
CA ALA A 148 6.25 -16.13 5.06
C ALA A 148 6.08 -17.22 3.98
N VAL A 149 5.30 -18.26 4.26
CA VAL A 149 5.02 -19.37 3.34
C VAL A 149 4.41 -18.91 2.02
N GLU A 150 3.61 -17.84 2.01
CA GLU A 150 3.05 -17.30 0.78
C GLU A 150 4.12 -16.69 -0.13
N ASN A 151 5.28 -16.32 0.40
CA ASN A 151 6.30 -15.60 -0.35
C ASN A 151 7.64 -16.32 -0.48
N GLU A 152 7.71 -17.62 -0.17
CA GLU A 152 8.92 -18.45 -0.32
C GLU A 152 9.48 -18.44 -1.76
N THR A 153 8.61 -18.30 -2.76
CA THR A 153 9.01 -18.21 -4.17
C THR A 153 9.30 -16.78 -4.63
N GLY A 154 9.07 -15.75 -3.81
CA GLY A 154 9.24 -14.35 -4.20
C GLY A 154 8.21 -13.89 -5.24
N LYS A 155 6.95 -14.29 -5.05
CA LYS A 155 5.84 -13.86 -5.92
C LYS A 155 5.50 -12.38 -5.71
N GLU A 156 5.83 -11.82 -4.55
CA GLU A 156 5.64 -10.41 -4.23
C GLU A 156 6.88 -9.85 -3.50
N PHE A 157 7.41 -8.70 -3.90
CA PHE A 157 8.54 -8.08 -3.20
C PHE A 157 8.66 -6.57 -3.51
N LEU A 158 9.47 -5.86 -2.71
CA LEU A 158 9.75 -4.44 -2.83
C LEU A 158 11.20 -4.25 -3.22
N LEU A 159 11.45 -3.55 -4.33
CA LEU A 159 12.83 -3.35 -4.79
C LEU A 159 12.98 -2.05 -5.60
N GLY A 160 13.66 -1.08 -5.02
CA GLY A 160 13.96 0.18 -5.69
C GLY A 160 12.78 1.14 -5.76
N PHE A 161 13.01 2.25 -6.47
CA PHE A 161 12.10 3.40 -6.53
C PHE A 161 12.00 3.93 -7.96
N ASP A 162 10.80 4.38 -8.35
CA ASP A 162 10.65 5.12 -9.61
C ASP A 162 11.16 6.57 -9.50
N ASN A 163 11.23 7.27 -10.63
CA ASN A 163 11.76 8.63 -10.72
C ASN A 163 11.03 9.66 -9.83
N ALA A 164 9.84 9.34 -9.30
CA ALA A 164 9.09 10.18 -8.37
C ALA A 164 9.25 9.71 -6.91
N LYS A 165 10.31 8.94 -6.61
CA LYS A 165 10.62 8.38 -5.28
C LYS A 165 9.56 7.40 -4.76
N ARG A 166 8.72 6.84 -5.63
CA ARG A 166 7.68 5.89 -5.22
C ARG A 166 8.26 4.49 -5.12
N PRO A 167 8.01 3.75 -4.02
CA PRO A 167 8.43 2.36 -3.90
C PRO A 167 7.89 1.51 -5.05
N LEU A 168 8.72 0.61 -5.56
CA LEU A 168 8.35 -0.37 -6.56
C LEU A 168 7.88 -1.66 -5.89
N PHE A 169 6.60 -2.00 -6.10
CA PHE A 169 5.99 -3.23 -5.63
C PHE A 169 5.85 -4.22 -6.80
N TYR A 170 6.68 -5.26 -6.80
CA TYR A 170 6.67 -6.31 -7.82
C TYR A 170 5.66 -7.39 -7.45
N MET A 171 4.87 -7.81 -8.44
CA MET A 171 3.97 -8.94 -8.41
C MET A 171 4.28 -9.87 -9.58
N LYS A 172 4.97 -10.98 -9.31
CA LYS A 172 5.32 -12.01 -10.30
C LYS A 172 4.28 -13.13 -10.24
N ASN A 173 3.15 -12.92 -10.92
CA ASN A 173 1.96 -13.77 -10.82
C ASN A 173 2.20 -15.24 -11.20
N GLY A 174 3.16 -15.51 -12.10
CA GLY A 174 3.50 -16.87 -12.47
C GLY A 174 4.34 -17.64 -11.43
N ARG A 175 4.62 -17.05 -10.27
CA ARG A 175 5.38 -17.68 -9.17
C ARG A 175 4.49 -18.18 -8.02
N GLN A 176 3.21 -18.44 -8.29
CA GLN A 176 2.28 -18.92 -7.26
C GLN A 176 2.74 -20.27 -6.70
N ASN A 177 2.84 -20.34 -5.38
CA ASN A 177 3.40 -21.48 -4.63
C ASN A 177 2.42 -22.10 -3.64
N THR A 178 1.23 -21.52 -3.46
CA THR A 178 0.23 -21.99 -2.51
C THR A 178 -1.13 -22.19 -3.18
N GLU A 179 -1.91 -23.13 -2.63
CA GLU A 179 -3.29 -23.32 -3.03
C GLU A 179 -4.15 -22.10 -2.65
N PRO A 180 -5.21 -21.80 -3.41
CA PRO A 180 -6.08 -20.66 -3.14
C PRO A 180 -6.65 -20.67 -1.71
N SER A 181 -6.40 -19.59 -0.97
CA SER A 181 -6.89 -19.42 0.39
C SER A 181 -6.98 -17.94 0.75
N PHE A 182 -7.68 -17.62 1.84
CA PHE A 182 -7.73 -16.25 2.34
C PHE A 182 -6.35 -15.69 2.71
N ARG A 183 -5.38 -16.56 3.00
CA ARG A 183 -4.00 -16.16 3.29
C ARG A 183 -3.33 -15.47 2.09
N GLN A 184 -3.74 -15.76 0.86
CA GLN A 184 -3.29 -15.02 -0.33
C GLN A 184 -3.78 -13.56 -0.33
N VAL A 185 -4.99 -13.31 0.20
CA VAL A 185 -5.50 -11.94 0.40
C VAL A 185 -4.70 -11.24 1.51
N GLN A 186 -4.40 -11.97 2.60
CA GLN A 186 -3.56 -11.47 3.69
C GLN A 186 -2.12 -11.15 3.23
N GLN A 187 -1.55 -11.94 2.33
CA GLN A 187 -0.26 -11.68 1.70
C GLN A 187 -0.28 -10.34 0.95
N LEU A 188 -1.29 -10.10 0.10
CA LEU A 188 -1.42 -8.82 -0.59
C LEU A 188 -1.54 -7.64 0.39
N ILE A 189 -2.35 -7.80 1.45
CA ILE A 189 -2.51 -6.80 2.50
C ILE A 189 -1.16 -6.51 3.18
N PHE A 190 -0.44 -7.56 3.57
CA PHE A 190 0.85 -7.47 4.23
C PHE A 190 1.87 -6.72 3.35
N MET A 191 1.97 -7.08 2.07
CA MET A 191 2.89 -6.42 1.14
C MET A 191 2.47 -5.01 0.79
N MET A 192 1.17 -4.71 0.76
CA MET A 192 0.67 -3.34 0.62
C MET A 192 1.05 -2.47 1.82
N GLU A 193 0.89 -2.96 3.06
CA GLU A 193 1.35 -2.26 4.26
C GLU A 193 2.87 -2.08 4.26
N ALA A 194 3.62 -3.07 3.77
CA ALA A 194 5.06 -2.98 3.59
C ALA A 194 5.44 -1.89 2.58
N ALA A 195 4.77 -1.84 1.42
CA ALA A 195 4.99 -0.83 0.38
C ALA A 195 4.66 0.58 0.88
N VAL A 196 3.57 0.72 1.63
CA VAL A 196 3.18 1.98 2.28
C VAL A 196 4.21 2.40 3.33
N SER A 197 4.68 1.46 4.15
CA SER A 197 5.72 1.71 5.15
C SER A 197 7.04 2.12 4.51
N LEU A 198 7.33 1.69 3.28
CA LEU A 198 8.54 2.05 2.54
C LEU A 198 8.47 3.46 1.91
N THR A 199 7.30 4.10 1.88
CA THR A 199 7.17 5.43 1.26
C THR A 199 8.06 6.47 1.99
N PRO A 200 8.93 7.19 1.26
CA PRO A 200 9.76 8.23 1.86
C PRO A 200 8.94 9.48 2.21
N GLN A 201 9.56 10.40 2.95
CA GLN A 201 8.99 11.70 3.28
C GLN A 201 8.47 12.41 2.02
N GLY A 202 7.24 12.93 2.06
CA GLY A 202 6.60 13.63 0.94
C GLY A 202 6.03 12.72 -0.16
N VAL A 203 6.07 11.39 0.00
CA VAL A 203 5.53 10.43 -0.96
C VAL A 203 4.40 9.61 -0.32
N GLU A 204 3.26 9.54 -0.99
CA GLU A 204 2.09 8.76 -0.51
C GLU A 204 1.79 7.53 -1.37
N LYS A 205 2.32 7.49 -2.59
CA LYS A 205 1.92 6.56 -3.65
C LYS A 205 2.99 5.53 -3.95
N ILE A 206 2.55 4.40 -4.48
CA ILE A 206 3.38 3.27 -4.88
C ILE A 206 3.21 2.97 -6.37
N THR A 207 4.26 2.43 -6.99
CA THR A 207 4.23 1.95 -8.37
C THR A 207 4.23 0.42 -8.34
N VAL A 208 3.20 -0.18 -8.92
CA VAL A 208 3.01 -1.63 -8.95
C VAL A 208 3.46 -2.16 -10.31
N LEU A 209 4.27 -3.22 -10.28
CA LEU A 209 4.89 -3.86 -11.42
C LEU A 209 4.40 -5.31 -11.50
N VAL A 210 3.53 -5.61 -12.45
CA VAL A 210 2.90 -6.91 -12.58
C VAL A 210 3.47 -7.66 -13.76
N ASP A 211 4.07 -8.82 -13.49
CA ASP A 211 4.62 -9.72 -14.49
C ASP A 211 3.81 -11.02 -14.53
N PHE A 212 3.22 -11.31 -15.70
CA PHE A 212 2.45 -12.53 -15.95
C PHE A 212 3.26 -13.64 -16.62
N LYS A 213 4.58 -13.48 -16.73
CA LYS A 213 5.47 -14.55 -17.21
C LYS A 213 5.26 -15.83 -16.39
N ALA A 214 5.22 -16.97 -17.07
CA ALA A 214 5.24 -18.27 -16.43
C ALA A 214 6.66 -18.63 -15.97
N TYR A 215 6.76 -19.18 -14.77
CA TYR A 215 8.00 -19.53 -14.09
C TYR A 215 8.04 -21.05 -13.85
N LYS A 216 9.25 -21.64 -13.80
CA LYS A 216 9.45 -23.11 -13.70
C LYS A 216 10.40 -23.50 -12.59
N GLU A 217 10.70 -22.57 -11.68
CA GLU A 217 11.52 -22.84 -10.50
C GLU A 217 10.80 -23.79 -9.53
N PRO A 218 11.55 -24.53 -8.69
CA PRO A 218 10.99 -25.37 -7.64
C PRO A 218 10.04 -24.58 -6.71
N GLY A 219 8.99 -25.25 -6.22
CA GLY A 219 8.00 -24.66 -5.32
C GLY A 219 6.86 -23.92 -6.00
N ILE A 220 6.95 -23.64 -7.31
CA ILE A 220 5.87 -23.03 -8.08
C ILE A 220 4.87 -24.10 -8.50
N ILE A 221 3.59 -23.89 -8.18
CA ILE A 221 2.52 -24.87 -8.41
C ILE A 221 1.59 -24.49 -9.56
N THR A 222 1.49 -23.20 -9.91
CA THR A 222 0.62 -22.73 -11.00
C THR A 222 1.05 -21.37 -11.54
N ASP A 223 0.79 -21.13 -12.82
CA ASP A 223 0.93 -19.84 -13.50
C ASP A 223 -0.44 -19.29 -13.98
N LYS A 224 -1.53 -19.95 -13.56
CA LYS A 224 -2.89 -19.58 -13.95
C LYS A 224 -3.38 -18.37 -13.19
N ALA A 225 -4.38 -17.70 -13.76
CA ALA A 225 -5.07 -16.61 -13.08
C ALA A 225 -5.66 -17.08 -11.74
N PRO A 226 -5.66 -16.21 -10.71
CA PRO A 226 -6.25 -16.56 -9.41
C PRO A 226 -7.75 -16.82 -9.55
N PRO A 227 -8.34 -17.63 -8.66
CA PRO A 227 -9.80 -17.77 -8.60
C PRO A 227 -10.48 -16.40 -8.48
N ILE A 228 -11.62 -16.25 -9.16
CA ILE A 228 -12.37 -14.98 -9.20
C ILE A 228 -12.75 -14.50 -7.79
N SER A 229 -13.01 -15.42 -6.85
CA SER A 229 -13.30 -15.10 -5.45
C SER A 229 -12.14 -14.38 -4.76
N ILE A 230 -10.92 -14.90 -4.90
CA ILE A 230 -9.69 -14.30 -4.35
C ILE A 230 -9.43 -12.95 -5.03
N ALA A 231 -9.53 -12.90 -6.36
CA ALA A 231 -9.35 -11.66 -7.11
C ALA A 231 -10.32 -10.55 -6.67
N ARG A 232 -11.60 -10.89 -6.48
CA ARG A 232 -12.62 -9.95 -5.97
C ARG A 232 -12.32 -9.52 -4.54
N ALA A 233 -11.90 -10.44 -3.66
CA ALA A 233 -11.51 -10.10 -2.30
C ALA A 233 -10.34 -9.10 -2.27
N CYS A 234 -9.29 -9.35 -3.06
CA CYS A 234 -8.16 -8.43 -3.23
C CYS A 234 -8.61 -7.06 -3.75
N LEU A 235 -9.44 -7.02 -4.79
CA LEU A 235 -9.96 -5.75 -5.32
C LEU A 235 -10.80 -4.99 -4.29
N ASN A 236 -11.65 -5.68 -3.54
CA ASN A 236 -12.48 -5.06 -2.50
C ASN A 236 -11.59 -4.42 -1.42
N VAL A 237 -10.56 -5.12 -0.97
CA VAL A 237 -9.58 -4.58 -0.02
C VAL A 237 -8.91 -3.33 -0.57
N MET A 238 -8.39 -3.40 -1.80
CA MET A 238 -7.66 -2.29 -2.42
C MET A 238 -8.55 -1.05 -2.60
N GLN A 239 -9.80 -1.23 -3.03
CA GLN A 239 -10.72 -0.10 -3.27
C GLN A 239 -11.25 0.52 -1.99
N ASN A 240 -11.53 -0.28 -0.96
CA ASN A 240 -12.18 0.21 0.25
C ASN A 240 -11.18 0.72 1.30
N HIS A 241 -9.97 0.16 1.35
CA HIS A 241 -9.03 0.40 2.46
C HIS A 241 -7.69 1.01 2.03
N TYR A 242 -7.40 1.09 0.73
CA TYR A 242 -6.19 1.72 0.20
C TYR A 242 -6.47 2.83 -0.83
N PRO A 243 -7.36 3.80 -0.52
CA PRO A 243 -7.66 4.88 -1.44
C PRO A 243 -6.41 5.70 -1.76
N GLU A 244 -6.31 6.15 -3.01
CA GLU A 244 -5.26 7.08 -3.46
C GLU A 244 -3.81 6.60 -3.29
N ARG A 245 -3.57 5.29 -3.08
CA ARG A 245 -2.22 4.70 -2.97
C ARG A 245 -1.56 4.34 -4.30
N LEU A 246 -2.35 3.93 -5.30
CA LEU A 246 -1.80 3.56 -6.59
C LEU A 246 -1.40 4.81 -7.38
N ALA A 247 -0.13 4.87 -7.80
CA ALA A 247 0.37 5.86 -8.75
C ALA A 247 0.32 5.34 -10.19
N LYS A 248 0.92 4.17 -10.41
CA LYS A 248 0.97 3.47 -11.70
C LYS A 248 0.87 1.97 -11.46
N CYS A 249 0.22 1.25 -12.37
CA CYS A 249 0.27 -0.20 -12.44
C CYS A 249 0.76 -0.58 -13.83
N VAL A 250 1.98 -1.10 -13.94
CA VAL A 250 2.56 -1.50 -15.23
C VAL A 250 2.47 -3.02 -15.34
N LEU A 251 1.81 -3.50 -16.39
CA LEU A 251 1.54 -4.91 -16.63
C LEU A 251 2.28 -5.38 -17.87
N ILE A 252 3.12 -6.42 -17.73
CA ILE A 252 3.93 -6.98 -18.82
C ILE A 252 3.73 -8.49 -18.95
N ASN A 253 4.19 -9.04 -20.08
CA ASN A 253 4.12 -10.47 -20.39
C ASN A 253 2.69 -11.05 -20.29
N ILE A 254 1.67 -10.23 -20.56
CA ILE A 254 0.27 -10.61 -20.34
C ILE A 254 -0.13 -11.73 -21.33
N PRO A 255 -0.39 -12.96 -20.86
CA PRO A 255 -0.80 -14.04 -21.75
C PRO A 255 -2.20 -13.76 -22.30
N TRP A 256 -2.50 -14.34 -23.46
CA TRP A 256 -3.77 -14.08 -24.17
C TRP A 256 -5.01 -14.38 -23.31
N PHE A 257 -4.95 -15.34 -22.39
CA PHE A 257 -6.05 -15.68 -21.49
C PHE A 257 -6.16 -14.71 -20.30
N ALA A 258 -5.05 -14.13 -19.82
CA ALA A 258 -5.09 -13.13 -18.75
C ALA A 258 -5.77 -11.84 -19.22
N TRP A 259 -5.71 -11.54 -20.52
CA TRP A 259 -6.52 -10.47 -21.10
C TRP A 259 -8.03 -10.66 -20.90
N ALA A 260 -8.54 -11.89 -20.94
CA ALA A 260 -9.94 -12.16 -20.65
C ALA A 260 -10.28 -11.89 -19.17
N PHE A 261 -9.38 -12.29 -18.27
CA PHE A 261 -9.53 -12.01 -16.84
C PHE A 261 -9.45 -10.50 -16.52
N LEU A 262 -8.48 -9.78 -17.09
CA LEU A 262 -8.37 -8.33 -16.91
C LEU A 262 -9.62 -7.61 -17.43
N LYS A 263 -10.16 -8.02 -18.58
CA LYS A 263 -11.43 -7.50 -19.10
C LYS A 263 -12.62 -7.80 -18.17
N LEU A 264 -12.64 -8.96 -17.53
CA LEU A 264 -13.66 -9.32 -16.54
C LEU A 264 -13.55 -8.45 -15.28
N MET A 265 -12.33 -8.12 -14.84
CA MET A 265 -12.10 -7.31 -13.63
C MET A 265 -12.24 -5.80 -13.90
N TYR A 266 -12.02 -5.35 -15.14
CA TYR A 266 -12.02 -3.94 -15.53
C TYR A 266 -13.27 -3.14 -15.13
N PRO A 267 -14.52 -3.67 -15.24
CA PRO A 267 -15.71 -2.96 -14.79
C PRO A 267 -15.71 -2.59 -13.31
N PHE A 268 -15.01 -3.38 -12.48
CA PHE A 268 -14.93 -3.18 -11.03
C PHE A 268 -13.85 -2.18 -10.61
N LEU A 269 -13.06 -1.64 -11.55
CA LEU A 269 -12.07 -0.61 -11.26
C LEU A 269 -12.71 0.78 -11.41
N ASP A 270 -12.46 1.66 -10.44
CA ASP A 270 -12.84 3.07 -10.55
C ASP A 270 -12.09 3.76 -11.72
N PRO A 271 -12.63 4.86 -12.29
CA PRO A 271 -12.00 5.54 -13.42
C PRO A 271 -10.55 5.96 -13.19
N ALA A 272 -10.20 6.47 -12.01
CA ALA A 272 -8.85 6.91 -11.72
C ALA A 272 -7.86 5.74 -11.67
N THR A 273 -8.31 4.55 -11.24
CA THR A 273 -7.49 3.33 -11.30
C THR A 273 -7.28 2.84 -12.74
N LYS A 274 -8.29 2.95 -13.60
CA LYS A 274 -8.18 2.59 -15.03
C LYS A 274 -7.13 3.43 -15.76
N GLU A 275 -7.09 4.74 -15.49
CA GLU A 275 -6.13 5.67 -16.10
C GLU A 275 -4.67 5.39 -15.71
N LYS A 276 -4.44 4.70 -14.58
CA LYS A 276 -3.11 4.37 -14.06
C LYS A 276 -2.55 3.05 -14.58
N ALA A 277 -3.37 2.26 -15.29
CA ALA A 277 -2.97 0.97 -15.82
C ALA A 277 -2.24 1.15 -17.16
N ILE A 278 -0.98 0.71 -17.21
CA ILE A 278 -0.11 0.75 -18.38
C ILE A 278 0.12 -0.69 -18.82
N PHE A 279 -0.27 -1.02 -20.05
CA PHE A 279 -0.23 -2.38 -20.58
C PHE A 279 0.86 -2.53 -21.64
N ASP A 280 1.65 -3.59 -21.53
CA ASP A 280 2.66 -4.00 -22.51
C ASP A 280 3.72 -2.91 -22.82
N GLU A 281 3.95 -1.97 -21.90
CA GLU A 281 5.11 -1.07 -21.93
C GLU A 281 6.26 -1.61 -21.06
N PRO A 282 7.51 -1.60 -21.56
CA PRO A 282 8.67 -1.99 -20.75
C PRO A 282 8.86 -1.11 -19.50
N PHE A 283 9.25 -1.72 -18.38
CA PHE A 283 9.40 -1.05 -17.09
C PHE A 283 10.47 0.06 -17.12
N GLU A 284 11.54 -0.14 -17.88
CA GLU A 284 12.65 0.79 -18.05
C GLU A 284 12.26 2.14 -18.69
N ASN A 285 11.07 2.24 -19.29
CA ASN A 285 10.52 3.53 -19.74
C ASN A 285 10.12 4.44 -18.57
N HIS A 286 9.90 3.87 -17.38
CA HIS A 286 9.36 4.56 -16.22
C HIS A 286 10.32 4.60 -15.02
N ILE A 287 11.35 3.75 -15.03
CA ILE A 287 12.22 3.48 -13.89
C ILE A 287 13.68 3.51 -14.37
N GLU A 288 14.53 4.21 -13.65
CA GLU A 288 15.95 4.23 -13.97
C GLU A 288 16.60 2.84 -13.79
N PRO A 289 17.62 2.50 -14.60
CA PRO A 289 18.19 1.16 -14.57
C PRO A 289 18.77 0.74 -13.22
N SER A 290 19.37 1.65 -12.45
CA SER A 290 19.92 1.38 -11.11
C SER A 290 18.87 0.99 -10.07
N GLN A 291 17.58 1.18 -10.35
CA GLN A 291 16.47 0.88 -9.46
C GLN A 291 15.58 -0.26 -9.98
N LEU A 292 15.92 -0.83 -11.13
CA LEU A 292 15.13 -1.85 -11.81
C LEU A 292 15.90 -3.18 -11.86
N GLU A 293 15.17 -4.28 -11.71
CA GLU A 293 15.72 -5.63 -11.87
C GLU A 293 16.29 -5.85 -13.28
N ALA A 294 17.44 -6.51 -13.36
CA ALA A 294 18.16 -6.77 -14.61
C ALA A 294 17.32 -7.55 -15.62
N MET A 295 16.39 -8.38 -15.15
CA MET A 295 15.48 -9.14 -16.02
C MET A 295 14.48 -8.26 -16.78
N TYR A 296 14.26 -7.02 -16.32
CA TYR A 296 13.41 -6.02 -16.96
C TYR A 296 14.28 -4.89 -17.55
N ASN A 297 15.45 -5.25 -18.09
CA ASN A 297 16.43 -4.30 -18.65
C ASN A 297 16.96 -3.26 -17.64
N GLY A 298 16.87 -3.52 -16.34
CA GLY A 298 17.53 -2.75 -15.30
C GLY A 298 18.99 -3.15 -15.07
N ARG A 299 19.55 -2.77 -13.92
CA ARG A 299 20.92 -3.08 -13.48
C ARG A 299 20.97 -3.87 -12.18
N LEU A 300 19.88 -4.00 -11.43
CA LEU A 300 19.87 -4.78 -10.19
C LEU A 300 19.88 -6.28 -10.55
N ASP A 301 21.00 -6.98 -10.34
CA ASP A 301 21.08 -8.46 -10.43
C ASP A 301 20.42 -9.07 -9.19
N PHE A 302 19.11 -8.86 -9.10
CA PHE A 302 18.30 -9.30 -7.99
C PHE A 302 17.92 -10.77 -8.14
N LYS A 303 18.22 -11.57 -7.12
CA LYS A 303 17.81 -12.96 -7.03
C LYS A 303 17.13 -13.15 -5.70
N TYR A 304 15.84 -13.48 -5.75
CA TYR A 304 15.07 -13.70 -4.55
C TYR A 304 15.59 -14.94 -3.82
N ASN A 305 16.08 -14.74 -2.60
CA ASN A 305 16.38 -15.78 -1.63
C ASN A 305 15.55 -15.48 -0.38
N HIS A 306 14.57 -16.34 -0.07
CA HIS A 306 13.62 -16.08 1.01
C HIS A 306 14.33 -15.89 2.37
N ASP A 307 15.31 -16.74 2.67
CA ASP A 307 16.05 -16.74 3.93
C ASP A 307 16.90 -15.49 4.13
N VAL A 308 17.17 -14.74 3.06
CA VAL A 308 17.92 -13.48 3.09
C VAL A 308 16.98 -12.29 3.01
N TYR A 309 16.14 -12.25 1.97
CA TYR A 309 15.30 -11.11 1.65
C TYR A 309 14.18 -10.90 2.68
N TRP A 310 13.50 -11.97 3.10
CA TRP A 310 12.32 -11.84 3.96
C TRP A 310 12.67 -11.31 5.35
N PRO A 311 13.68 -11.84 6.08
CA PRO A 311 14.11 -11.25 7.34
C PRO A 311 14.61 -9.79 7.18
N ASP A 312 15.42 -9.51 6.15
CA ASP A 312 15.96 -8.18 5.87
C ASP A 312 14.87 -7.12 5.65
N MET A 313 13.88 -7.43 4.81
CA MET A 313 12.76 -6.55 4.54
C MET A 313 11.97 -6.25 5.82
N ASN A 314 11.63 -7.29 6.59
CA ASN A 314 10.82 -7.18 7.79
C ASN A 314 11.52 -6.42 8.91
N GLU A 315 12.82 -6.65 9.12
CA GLU A 315 13.61 -5.93 10.11
C GLU A 315 13.69 -4.44 9.75
N LYS A 316 14.06 -4.12 8.50
CA LYS A 316 14.18 -2.73 8.03
C LYS A 316 12.86 -1.97 8.15
N LEU A 317 11.75 -2.57 7.73
CA LEU A 317 10.43 -1.93 7.80
C LEU A 317 9.93 -1.78 9.23
N THR A 318 10.22 -2.74 10.11
CA THR A 318 9.89 -2.64 11.54
C THR A 318 10.67 -1.50 12.19
N ASN A 319 11.98 -1.41 11.93
CA ASN A 319 12.83 -0.33 12.45
C ASN A 319 12.37 1.03 11.93
N LYS A 320 12.06 1.15 10.64
CA LYS A 320 11.52 2.37 10.03
C LYS A 320 10.20 2.78 10.68
N ARG A 321 9.23 1.88 10.78
CA ARG A 321 7.91 2.15 11.39
C ARG A 321 8.04 2.59 12.85
N ASN A 322 8.90 1.93 13.63
CA ASN A 322 9.13 2.29 15.03
C ASN A 322 9.82 3.66 15.17
N ALA A 323 10.73 4.01 14.26
CA ALA A 323 11.35 5.33 14.24
C ALA A 323 10.32 6.44 13.91
N GLU A 324 9.45 6.20 12.93
CA GLU A 324 8.36 7.11 12.59
C GLU A 324 7.35 7.26 13.73
N PHE A 325 6.97 6.16 14.38
CA PHE A 325 6.09 6.18 15.55
C PHE A 325 6.70 6.97 16.71
N LYS A 326 8.00 6.79 17.01
CA LYS A 326 8.70 7.58 18.02
C LYS A 326 8.72 9.08 17.69
N ARG A 327 8.86 9.44 16.40
CA ARG A 327 8.76 10.84 15.98
C ARG A 327 7.35 11.38 16.15
N PHE A 328 6.33 10.59 15.81
CA PHE A 328 4.94 10.92 16.09
C PHE A 328 4.69 11.19 17.58
N GLU A 329 5.21 10.34 18.48
CA GLU A 329 5.14 10.56 19.92
C GLU A 329 5.93 11.81 20.38
N LYS A 330 7.16 12.01 19.86
CA LYS A 330 7.96 13.23 20.11
C LYS A 330 7.17 14.50 19.77
N PHE A 331 6.36 14.44 18.73
CA PHE A 331 5.52 15.54 18.24
C PHE A 331 4.13 15.59 18.86
N GLY A 332 3.91 14.89 19.98
CA GLY A 332 2.69 14.97 20.79
C GLY A 332 1.66 13.88 20.54
N GLY A 333 1.90 12.98 19.58
CA GLY A 333 1.03 11.82 19.35
C GLY A 333 -0.42 12.18 18.95
N LEU A 334 -0.60 13.32 18.27
CA LEU A 334 -1.91 13.86 17.92
C LEU A 334 -2.40 13.32 16.57
N ILE A 335 -3.70 13.02 16.50
CA ILE A 335 -4.37 12.75 15.22
C ILE A 335 -4.24 13.98 14.32
N GLY A 336 -3.92 13.75 13.05
CA GLY A 336 -3.70 14.82 12.07
C GLY A 336 -2.26 15.32 11.99
N LEU A 337 -1.31 14.73 12.72
CA LEU A 337 0.13 14.97 12.48
C LEU A 337 0.52 14.60 11.04
N SER A 338 1.40 15.39 10.42
CA SER A 338 1.81 15.15 9.04
C SER A 338 2.80 14.00 8.92
N GLU A 339 2.58 13.13 7.93
CA GLU A 339 3.57 12.17 7.45
C GLU A 339 4.87 12.85 7.04
N PHE A 340 4.84 14.12 6.61
CA PHE A 340 6.05 14.87 6.33
C PHE A 340 6.89 15.05 7.61
N ASP A 341 6.26 15.26 8.77
CA ASP A 341 6.96 15.48 10.02
C ASP A 341 7.57 14.21 10.61
N PHE A 342 6.76 13.16 10.75
CA PHE A 342 7.23 11.94 11.40
C PHE A 342 8.05 11.03 10.48
N LYS A 343 8.02 11.22 9.15
CA LYS A 343 8.94 10.53 8.21
C LYS A 343 10.23 11.30 7.93
N GLY A 344 10.31 12.55 8.36
CA GLY A 344 11.51 13.39 8.20
C GLY A 344 12.58 13.13 9.25
N ASP A 345 13.63 13.94 9.19
CA ASP A 345 14.73 13.97 10.17
C ASP A 345 14.84 15.30 10.92
N HIS A 346 14.07 16.32 10.51
CA HIS A 346 14.08 17.66 11.13
C HIS A 346 13.72 17.65 12.62
N GLU A 347 14.25 18.61 13.38
CA GLU A 347 14.06 18.67 14.83
C GLU A 347 12.72 19.28 15.24
N GLU A 348 12.29 20.32 14.53
CA GLU A 348 11.10 21.10 14.83
C GLU A 348 9.95 20.78 13.89
N LEU A 349 8.73 20.84 14.42
CA LEU A 349 7.54 20.47 13.70
C LEU A 349 7.23 21.48 12.58
N LEU A 350 7.24 21.02 11.33
CA LEU A 350 7.07 21.86 10.14
C LEU A 350 5.59 22.07 9.80
N TYR A 351 4.72 21.10 10.09
CA TYR A 351 3.28 21.19 9.81
C TYR A 351 2.44 20.96 11.09
N PRO A 352 2.31 21.99 11.96
CA PRO A 352 1.44 21.92 13.13
C PRO A 352 0.04 21.46 12.78
N VAL A 353 -0.59 20.68 13.66
CA VAL A 353 -1.94 20.17 13.44
C VAL A 353 -2.93 21.32 13.20
N GLU A 354 -2.68 22.47 13.80
CA GLU A 354 -3.45 23.72 13.75
C GLU A 354 -3.14 24.58 12.52
N MET A 355 -2.11 24.24 11.74
CA MET A 355 -1.68 25.00 10.56
C MET A 355 -2.81 25.17 9.54
N ASP A 356 -2.96 26.37 8.97
CA ASP A 356 -3.83 26.56 7.81
C ASP A 356 -3.20 25.94 6.56
N LEU A 357 -3.84 24.89 6.02
CA LEU A 357 -3.30 24.10 4.91
C LEU A 357 -3.38 24.81 3.54
N CYS A 358 -3.90 26.04 3.51
CA CYS A 358 -4.03 26.89 2.34
C CYS A 358 -2.81 27.78 2.10
N THR A 359 -2.04 28.06 3.15
CA THR A 359 -0.85 28.91 3.15
C THR A 359 0.43 28.08 3.09
#